data_AF-A0A0M0BDN7-F1
#
_entry.id   AF-A0A0M0BDN7-F1
#
_cell.length_a   1.000
_cell.length_b   1.000
_cell.length_c   1.000
_cell.angle_alpha   90.00
_cell.angle_beta   90.00
_cell.angle_gamma   90.00
#
_symmetry.space_group_name_H-M   'P 1'
#
loop_
_entity.id
_entity.type
_entity.pdbx_description
1 polymer ?
#
loop_
_entity_poly.entity_id
_entity_poly.type
_entity_poly.pdbx_seq_one_letter_code
_entity_poly.pdbx_strand_id
1 'polypeptide(L)'
;MALHRVRTWEEYRNLALTLKPSTIFYARDPHPLRKPPWGLKLIFYQGFDSYVFKDYADGSTLYKTKIPIRGRKEREIPLLVEDVERFLYTQIGRVKVSPTWFVS
;
A
#
# COMPACT_ATOMS: atom_id res chain seq x y z
N MET A 1 12.01 18.14 5.59
CA MET A 1 11.17 16.94 5.80
C MET A 1 9.91 17.14 4.99
N ALA A 2 9.84 16.57 3.78
CA ALA A 2 8.68 16.67 2.93
C ALA A 2 7.85 15.38 2.95
N LEU A 3 6.53 15.54 2.85
CA LEU A 3 5.58 14.44 2.66
C LEU A 3 5.06 14.48 1.22
N HIS A 4 5.49 13.53 0.42
CA HIS A 4 5.08 13.38 -0.97
C HIS A 4 3.87 12.43 -1.03
N ARG A 5 2.69 12.99 -1.30
CA ARG A 5 1.46 12.19 -1.53
C ARG A 5 1.37 11.81 -3.00
N VAL A 6 1.77 10.58 -3.31
CA VAL A 6 1.83 10.04 -4.67
C VAL A 6 0.45 9.53 -5.09
N ARG A 7 -0.05 9.99 -6.24
CA ARG A 7 -1.46 9.79 -6.62
C ARG A 7 -1.69 8.52 -7.42
N THR A 8 -0.75 8.14 -8.28
CA THR A 8 -0.88 6.96 -9.15
C THR A 8 0.07 5.85 -8.72
N TRP A 9 -0.29 4.61 -9.07
CA TRP A 9 0.59 3.47 -8.82
C TRP A 9 1.88 3.57 -9.63
N GLU A 10 1.77 3.96 -10.90
CA GLU A 10 2.90 4.08 -11.81
C GLU A 10 3.95 5.09 -11.32
N GLU A 11 3.51 6.25 -10.82
CA GLU A 11 4.39 7.25 -10.23
C GLU A 11 5.11 6.70 -9.00
N TYR A 12 4.39 6.02 -8.10
CA TYR A 12 4.98 5.44 -6.88
C TYR A 12 5.99 4.33 -7.23
N ARG A 13 5.63 3.48 -8.19
CA ARG A 13 6.50 2.40 -8.70
C ARG A 13 7.78 2.99 -9.28
N ASN A 14 7.68 4.00 -10.14
CA ASN A 14 8.85 4.65 -10.74
C ASN A 14 9.75 5.26 -9.67
N LEU A 15 9.18 5.96 -8.68
CA LEU A 15 9.95 6.50 -7.56
C LEU A 15 10.65 5.39 -6.75
N ALA A 16 9.95 4.28 -6.46
CA ALA A 16 10.55 3.16 -5.74
C ALA A 16 11.68 2.48 -6.53
N LEU A 17 11.54 2.35 -7.85
CA LEU A 17 12.58 1.79 -8.72
C LEU A 17 13.81 2.71 -8.84
N THR A 18 13.59 4.03 -8.85
CA THR A 18 14.67 5.03 -8.93
C THR A 18 15.40 5.18 -7.61
N LEU A 19 14.65 5.34 -6.51
CA LEU A 19 15.23 5.64 -5.18
C LEU A 19 15.67 4.38 -4.43
N LYS A 20 15.18 3.20 -4.84
CA LYS A 20 15.55 1.89 -4.28
C LYS A 20 15.52 1.84 -2.75
N PRO A 21 14.35 2.13 -2.13
CA PRO A 21 14.25 2.13 -0.68
C PRO A 21 14.56 0.73 -0.11
N SER A 22 15.21 0.69 1.04
CA SER A 22 15.53 -0.58 1.72
C SER A 22 14.28 -1.29 2.26
N THR A 23 13.24 -0.53 2.61
CA THR A 23 11.98 -1.03 3.16
C THR A 23 10.80 -0.22 2.63
N ILE A 24 9.75 -0.93 2.21
CA ILE A 24 8.41 -0.37 1.99
C ILE A 24 7.52 -0.79 3.15
N PHE A 25 6.99 0.19 3.86
CA PHE A 25 6.00 -0.02 4.89
C PHE A 25 4.60 -0.07 4.30
N TYR A 26 3.73 -0.90 4.87
CA TYR A 26 2.32 -0.94 4.49
C TYR A 26 1.39 -0.81 5.71
N ALA A 27 0.21 -0.24 5.50
CA ALA A 27 -0.84 -0.13 6.51
C ALA A 27 -2.19 -0.41 5.88
N ARG A 28 -3.12 -0.93 6.69
CA ARG A 28 -4.55 -0.87 6.38
C ARG A 28 -5.01 0.58 6.54
N ASP A 29 -5.72 1.11 5.56
CA ASP A 29 -6.23 2.49 5.54
C ASP A 29 -7.76 2.43 5.42
N PRO A 30 -8.50 2.27 6.53
CA PRO A 30 -9.96 2.16 6.49
C PRO A 30 -10.58 3.42 5.90
N HIS A 31 -11.60 3.26 5.07
CA HIS A 31 -12.28 4.36 4.39
C HIS A 31 -13.80 4.15 4.42
N PRO A 32 -14.54 4.79 5.35
CA PRO A 32 -15.97 4.51 5.60
C PRO A 32 -16.88 4.65 4.38
N LEU A 33 -16.54 5.56 3.45
CA LEU A 33 -17.35 5.81 2.25
C LEU A 33 -17.11 4.80 1.11
N ARG A 34 -16.15 3.88 1.25
CA ARG A 34 -15.83 2.87 0.23
C ARG A 34 -16.57 1.57 0.54
N LYS A 35 -16.87 0.80 -0.50
CA LYS A 35 -17.51 -0.51 -0.40
C LYS A 35 -16.60 -1.55 -1.08
N PRO A 36 -15.91 -2.42 -0.32
CA PRO A 36 -15.85 -2.48 1.15
C PRO A 36 -15.00 -1.33 1.78
N PRO A 37 -15.14 -1.02 3.09
CA PRO A 37 -14.57 0.20 3.70
C PRO A 37 -13.06 0.10 4.01
N TRP A 38 -12.28 -0.39 3.05
CA TRP A 38 -10.87 -0.73 3.24
C TRP A 38 -9.97 -0.07 2.18
N GLY A 39 -8.69 0.03 2.53
CA GLY A 39 -7.65 0.55 1.67
C GLY A 39 -6.28 0.08 2.12
N LEU A 40 -5.31 0.32 1.25
CA LEU A 40 -3.89 0.07 1.45
C LEU A 40 -3.15 1.40 1.40
N LYS A 41 -2.31 1.64 2.40
CA LYS A 41 -1.33 2.71 2.38
C LYS A 41 0.05 2.09 2.26
N LEU A 42 0.84 2.54 1.30
CA LEU A 42 2.25 2.20 1.15
C LEU A 42 3.10 3.42 1.45
N ILE A 43 4.21 3.23 2.15
CA ILE A 43 5.13 4.28 2.57
C ILE A 43 6.56 3.81 2.39
N PHE A 44 7.41 4.62 1.78
CA PHE A 44 8.86 4.48 1.95
C PHE A 44 9.50 5.82 2.30
N TYR A 45 10.71 5.74 2.84
CA TYR A 45 11.50 6.90 3.22
C TYR A 45 12.76 6.96 2.37
N GLN A 46 13.15 8.18 1.98
CA GLN A 46 14.44 8.47 1.38
C GLN A 46 15.04 9.68 2.09
N GLY A 47 16.07 9.45 2.90
CA GLY A 47 16.57 10.47 3.83
C GLY A 47 15.46 10.91 4.80
N PHE A 48 15.14 12.20 4.79
CA PHE A 48 14.07 12.78 5.62
C PHE A 48 12.73 12.90 4.88
N ASP A 49 12.65 12.49 3.61
CA ASP A 49 11.43 12.61 2.83
C ASP A 49 10.63 11.31 2.86
N SER A 50 9.32 11.44 2.89
CA SER A 50 8.39 10.31 2.94
C SER A 50 7.49 10.32 1.71
N TYR A 51 7.32 9.15 1.11
CA TYR A 51 6.53 8.95 -0.10
C TYR A 51 5.37 8.05 0.24
N VAL A 52 4.15 8.58 0.15
CA VAL A 52 2.92 7.91 0.57
C VAL A 52 2.02 7.69 -0.63
N PHE A 53 1.70 6.43 -0.87
CA PHE A 53 0.69 6.01 -1.84
C PHE A 53 -0.50 5.40 -1.11
N LYS A 54 -1.70 5.75 -1.57
CA LYS A 54 -2.96 5.22 -1.04
C LYS A 54 -3.79 4.64 -2.17
N ASP A 55 -4.35 3.48 -1.89
CA ASP A 55 -5.24 2.76 -2.78
C ASP A 55 -6.46 2.25 -2.01
N TYR A 56 -7.63 2.40 -2.59
CA TYR A 56 -8.90 2.13 -1.93
C TYR A 56 -9.66 1.05 -2.65
N ALA A 57 -10.48 0.33 -1.91
CA ALA A 57 -11.31 -0.72 -2.45
C ALA A 57 -12.27 -0.20 -3.54
N ASP A 58 -12.45 -1.03 -4.55
CA ASP A 58 -13.49 -0.95 -5.58
C ASP A 58 -14.01 -2.38 -5.82
N GLY A 59 -15.08 -2.74 -5.11
CA GLY A 59 -15.62 -4.09 -5.12
C GLY A 59 -14.67 -5.11 -4.49
N SER A 60 -14.24 -6.12 -5.25
CA SER A 60 -13.40 -7.23 -4.78
C SER A 60 -11.90 -6.99 -4.90
N THR A 61 -11.47 -5.80 -5.33
CA THR A 61 -10.05 -5.46 -5.50
C THR A 61 -9.77 -4.03 -5.04
N LEU A 62 -8.50 -3.70 -4.81
CA LEU A 62 -8.06 -2.31 -4.74
C LEU A 62 -8.09 -1.66 -6.13
N TYR A 63 -8.54 -0.41 -6.19
CA TYR A 63 -8.83 0.28 -7.45
C TYR A 63 -7.59 0.42 -8.36
N LYS A 64 -6.43 0.79 -7.81
CA LYS A 64 -5.22 1.13 -8.59
C LYS A 64 -4.28 -0.04 -8.77
N THR A 65 -4.06 -0.84 -7.73
CA THR A 65 -3.10 -1.96 -7.70
C THR A 65 -3.73 -3.28 -8.11
N LYS A 66 -5.07 -3.37 -8.12
CA LYS A 66 -5.84 -4.60 -8.38
C LYS A 66 -5.54 -5.75 -7.42
N ILE A 67 -4.89 -5.48 -6.28
CA ILE A 67 -4.70 -6.46 -5.22
C ILE A 67 -6.09 -6.94 -4.74
N PRO A 68 -6.33 -8.26 -4.62
CA PRO A 68 -7.62 -8.78 -4.22
C PRO A 68 -7.94 -8.42 -2.76
N ILE A 69 -9.22 -8.16 -2.52
CA ILE A 69 -9.79 -8.00 -1.18
C ILE A 69 -10.53 -9.29 -0.85
N ARG A 70 -10.00 -10.06 0.11
CA ARG A 70 -10.50 -11.41 0.44
C ARG A 70 -11.52 -11.42 1.59
N GLY A 71 -11.71 -10.29 2.28
CA GLY A 71 -12.71 -10.14 3.34
C GLY A 71 -14.05 -9.59 2.82
N ARG A 72 -15.14 -10.35 2.99
CA ARG A 72 -16.51 -9.91 2.66
C ARG A 72 -17.25 -9.30 3.86
N LYS A 73 -16.76 -9.56 5.08
CA LYS A 73 -17.34 -9.06 6.34
C LYS A 73 -16.40 -8.08 7.03
N GLU A 74 -16.94 -7.14 7.81
CA GLU A 74 -16.17 -6.16 8.59
C GLU A 74 -15.15 -6.79 9.56
N ARG A 75 -15.32 -8.06 9.94
CA ARG A 75 -14.44 -8.79 10.87
C ARG A 75 -13.38 -9.66 10.18
N GLU A 76 -13.42 -9.83 8.87
CA GLU A 76 -12.42 -10.61 8.13
C GLU A 76 -11.22 -9.73 7.78
N ILE A 77 -10.01 -10.29 7.80
CA ILE A 77 -8.81 -9.58 7.36
C ILE A 77 -8.97 -9.34 5.85
N PRO A 78 -9.20 -8.08 5.42
CA PRO A 78 -9.62 -7.80 4.05
C PRO A 78 -8.46 -7.91 3.05
N LEU A 79 -7.24 -7.67 3.54
CA LEU A 79 -6.02 -7.62 2.75
C LEU A 79 -4.98 -8.54 3.39
N LEU A 80 -4.54 -9.56 2.66
CA LEU A 80 -3.49 -10.46 3.12
C LEU A 80 -2.12 -9.84 2.87
N VAL A 81 -1.23 -10.03 3.84
CA VAL A 81 0.15 -9.50 3.77
C VAL A 81 0.88 -10.11 2.58
N GLU A 82 0.66 -11.39 2.35
CA GLU A 82 1.27 -12.18 1.28
C GLU A 82 0.87 -11.65 -0.11
N ASP A 83 -0.34 -11.10 -0.24
CA ASP A 83 -0.79 -10.50 -1.50
C ASP A 83 -0.08 -9.16 -1.76
N VAL A 84 0.17 -8.37 -0.70
CA VAL A 84 0.95 -7.12 -0.79
C VAL A 84 2.42 -7.41 -1.09
N GLU A 85 3.02 -8.35 -0.38
CA GLU A 85 4.42 -8.77 -0.59
C GLU A 85 4.63 -9.29 -2.00
N ARG A 86 3.75 -10.18 -2.47
CA ARG A 86 3.78 -10.71 -3.84
C ARG A 86 3.65 -9.59 -4.87
N PHE A 87 2.69 -8.68 -4.68
CA PHE A 87 2.50 -7.55 -5.58
C PHE A 87 3.75 -6.67 -5.67
N LEU A 88 4.32 -6.27 -4.53
CA LEU A 88 5.53 -5.44 -4.50
C LEU A 88 6.73 -6.17 -5.10
N TYR A 89 6.89 -7.45 -4.79
CA TYR A 89 7.94 -8.28 -5.37
C TYR A 89 7.85 -8.36 -6.89
N THR A 90 6.66 -8.61 -7.44
CA THR A 90 6.44 -8.69 -8.90
C THR A 90 6.65 -7.34 -9.59
N GLN A 91 6.25 -6.23 -8.97
CA GLN A 91 6.23 -4.94 -9.64
C GLN A 91 7.51 -4.10 -9.46
N ILE A 92 8.18 -4.23 -8.31
CA ILE A 92 9.33 -3.42 -7.91
C ILE A 92 10.59 -4.30 -7.74
N GLY A 93 10.42 -5.58 -7.43
CA GLY A 93 11.52 -6.52 -7.16
C GLY A 93 11.76 -6.73 -5.67
N ARG A 94 12.96 -7.22 -5.32
CA ARG A 94 13.30 -7.60 -3.95
C ARG A 94 13.44 -6.35 -3.05
N VAL A 95 12.43 -6.13 -2.21
CA VAL A 95 12.39 -5.07 -1.19
C VAL A 95 11.84 -5.64 0.10
N LYS A 96 12.33 -5.16 1.25
CA LYS A 96 11.74 -5.56 2.54
C LYS A 96 10.36 -4.93 2.66
N VAL A 97 9.36 -5.73 2.99
CA VAL A 97 7.99 -5.26 3.24
C VAL A 97 7.72 -5.39 4.74
N SER A 98 7.18 -4.35 5.36
CA SER A 98 6.90 -4.35 6.80
C SER A 98 5.58 -3.68 7.11
N PRO A 99 4.76 -4.21 8.03
CA PRO A 99 3.61 -3.46 8.52
C PRO A 99 4.08 -2.19 9.25
N THR A 100 3.31 -1.10 9.15
CA THR A 100 3.45 0.05 10.05
C THR A 100 2.81 -0.30 11.39
N TRP A 101 3.61 -0.57 12.42
CA TRP A 101 3.11 -0.66 13.80
C TRP A 101 2.89 0.76 14.35
N PHE A 102 1.83 1.43 13.91
CA PHE A 102 1.31 2.59 14.65
C PHE A 102 -0.12 2.27 15.07
N VAL A 103 -0.21 1.94 16.35
CA VAL A 103 -1.43 1.86 17.14
C VAL A 103 -2.10 3.23 17.09
N SER A 104 -3.36 3.26 16.69
CA SER A 104 -4.30 4.33 17.02
C SER A 104 -5.66 3.69 17.26
#